data_AF-A0A846DGX5-F1
#
_entry.id   AF-A0A846DGX5-F1
#
_cell.length_a   1.000
_cell.length_b   1.000
_cell.length_c   1.000
_cell.angle_alpha   90.00
_cell.angle_beta   90.00
_cell.angle_gamma   90.00
#
_symmetry.space_group_name_H-M   'P 1'
#
loop_
_entity.id
_entity.type
_entity.pdbx_description
1 polymer ?
#
loop_
_entity_poly.entity_id
_entity_poly.type
_entity_poly.pdbx_seq_one_letter_code
_entity_poly.pdbx_strand_id
1 'polypeptide(L)'
;MSDKPSPRLILETLLPHLRIAAGYAHQIQSRIATQPSKEQGDNFFAAALTDANISIQNLVEIALLANFPQIRFYGEEYESSVNTKYFRSIDLGEEGDYLVTLDPIDGTQFYLDGYANYQIIVSVVNRDDFEAVLAIYPALNSYFYALRNQGTFKGSLTDDLDACVPLEIKNPQPTVYLGWQMR
;
A
#
# COMPACT_ATOMS: atom_id res chain seq x y z
N MET A 1 -24.41 11.77 8.54
CA MET A 1 -23.67 13.04 8.37
C MET A 1 -22.23 12.63 8.18
N SER A 2 -21.67 12.78 6.98
CA SER A 2 -20.29 12.38 6.71
C SER A 2 -19.40 13.47 7.31
N ASP A 3 -18.68 13.13 8.38
CA ASP A 3 -17.58 13.94 8.86
C ASP A 3 -16.61 14.15 7.69
N LYS A 4 -16.10 15.38 7.55
CA LYS A 4 -15.08 15.67 6.54
C LYS A 4 -13.94 14.65 6.70
N PRO A 5 -13.46 14.04 5.61
CA PRO A 5 -12.37 13.07 5.69
C PRO A 5 -11.18 13.76 6.37
N SER A 6 -10.58 13.09 7.35
CA SER A 6 -9.29 13.46 7.92
C SER A 6 -8.25 12.41 7.53
N PRO A 7 -6.95 12.73 7.50
CA PRO A 7 -5.92 11.76 7.10
C PRO A 7 -5.96 10.50 7.97
N ARG A 8 -6.15 10.67 9.28
CA ARG A 8 -6.30 9.56 10.22
C ARG A 8 -7.55 8.72 9.95
N LEU A 9 -8.70 9.37 9.78
CA LEU A 9 -9.96 8.66 9.48
C LEU A 9 -9.87 7.87 8.18
N ILE A 10 -9.19 8.39 7.15
CA ILE A 10 -8.94 7.68 5.90
C ILE A 10 -8.14 6.40 6.17
N LEU A 11 -7.02 6.49 6.89
CA LEU A 11 -6.19 5.33 7.22
C LEU A 11 -6.96 4.30 8.05
N GLU A 12 -7.68 4.72 9.09
CA GLU A 12 -8.49 3.83 9.93
C GLU A 12 -9.58 3.11 9.12
N THR A 13 -10.22 3.83 8.20
CA THR A 13 -11.25 3.25 7.32
C THR A 13 -10.67 2.22 6.34
N LEU A 14 -9.48 2.49 5.81
CA LEU A 14 -8.83 1.59 4.85
C LEU A 14 -8.17 0.38 5.51
N LEU A 15 -7.72 0.49 6.75
CA LEU A 15 -6.92 -0.54 7.42
C LEU A 15 -7.55 -1.96 7.36
N PRO A 16 -8.84 -2.18 7.67
CA PRO A 16 -9.45 -3.52 7.54
C PRO A 16 -9.40 -4.10 6.12
N HIS A 17 -9.57 -3.25 5.10
CA HIS A 17 -9.53 -3.65 3.70
C HIS A 17 -8.10 -3.96 3.26
N LEU A 18 -7.14 -3.17 3.73
CA LEU A 18 -5.73 -3.41 3.46
C LEU A 18 -5.19 -4.65 4.17
N ARG A 19 -5.74 -5.05 5.34
CA ARG A 19 -5.46 -6.35 5.96
C ARG A 19 -5.89 -7.51 5.05
N ILE A 20 -7.05 -7.39 4.40
CA ILE A 20 -7.53 -8.37 3.41
C ILE A 20 -6.60 -8.37 2.19
N ALA A 21 -6.22 -7.20 1.67
CA ALA A 21 -5.28 -7.06 0.57
C ALA A 21 -3.92 -7.72 0.88
N ALA A 22 -3.40 -7.51 2.09
CA ALA A 22 -2.16 -8.13 2.56
C ALA A 22 -2.26 -9.66 2.59
N GLY A 23 -3.35 -10.21 3.13
CA GLY A 23 -3.59 -11.65 3.12
C GLY A 23 -3.67 -12.23 1.70
N TYR A 24 -4.35 -11.53 0.80
CA TYR A 24 -4.43 -11.88 -0.62
C TYR A 24 -3.06 -11.87 -1.29
N ALA A 25 -2.30 -10.76 -1.19
CA ALA A 25 -0.97 -10.63 -1.77
C ALA A 25 -0.04 -11.76 -1.29
N HIS A 26 -0.02 -12.01 0.02
CA HIS A 26 0.80 -13.07 0.60
C HIS A 26 0.44 -14.46 0.06
N GLN A 27 -0.86 -14.74 -0.12
CA GLN A 27 -1.31 -16.01 -0.67
C GLN A 27 -0.94 -16.15 -2.16
N ILE A 28 -1.09 -15.11 -2.97
CA ILE A 28 -0.76 -15.15 -4.40
C ILE A 28 0.75 -15.31 -4.62
N GLN A 29 1.57 -14.58 -3.86
CA GLN A 29 3.03 -14.70 -3.90
C GLN A 29 3.50 -16.15 -3.74
N SER A 30 2.93 -16.87 -2.77
CA SER A 30 3.30 -18.27 -2.52
C SER A 30 3.03 -19.17 -3.73
N ARG A 31 1.98 -18.89 -4.51
CA ARG A 31 1.62 -19.65 -5.70
C ARG A 31 2.58 -19.35 -6.86
N ILE A 32 2.98 -18.08 -7.02
CA ILE A 32 4.01 -17.64 -7.96
C ILE A 32 5.32 -18.40 -7.69
N ALA A 33 5.81 -18.37 -6.44
CA ALA A 33 7.08 -19.00 -6.07
C ALA A 33 7.11 -20.53 -6.26
N THR A 34 5.97 -21.21 -6.13
CA THR A 34 5.89 -22.68 -6.28
C THR A 34 5.89 -23.19 -7.74
N GLN A 35 5.77 -22.32 -8.74
CA GLN A 35 5.69 -22.70 -10.15
C GLN A 35 6.83 -22.15 -11.04
N PRO A 36 8.13 -22.29 -10.67
CA PRO A 36 9.24 -21.74 -11.44
C PRO A 36 9.59 -22.52 -12.73
N SER A 37 8.92 -23.63 -13.05
CA SER A 37 9.30 -24.53 -14.15
C SER A 37 8.79 -24.05 -15.53
N LYS A 38 9.56 -23.13 -16.12
CA LYS A 38 10.06 -23.05 -17.52
C LYS A 38 9.29 -23.54 -18.76
N GLU A 39 7.99 -23.84 -18.72
CA GLU A 39 7.26 -24.21 -19.96
C GLU A 39 6.21 -23.18 -20.43
N GLN A 40 5.91 -22.14 -19.64
CA GLN A 40 4.92 -21.08 -19.97
C GLN A 40 5.42 -19.64 -19.65
N GLY A 41 6.73 -19.47 -19.46
CA GLY A 41 7.32 -18.80 -18.29
C GLY A 41 7.56 -17.28 -18.25
N ASP A 42 7.01 -16.44 -19.14
CA ASP A 42 7.07 -14.96 -18.96
C ASP A 42 5.69 -14.35 -18.70
N ASN A 43 4.65 -14.82 -19.41
CA ASN A 43 3.32 -14.22 -19.32
C ASN A 43 2.58 -14.55 -18.02
N PHE A 44 2.80 -15.71 -17.41
CA PHE A 44 2.07 -16.08 -16.18
C PHE A 44 2.49 -15.23 -14.98
N PHE A 45 3.79 -15.00 -14.79
CA PHE A 45 4.30 -14.20 -13.67
C PHE A 45 3.92 -12.73 -13.81
N ALA A 46 4.11 -12.18 -15.01
CA ALA A 46 3.67 -10.82 -15.32
C ALA A 46 2.16 -10.69 -15.10
N ALA A 47 1.36 -11.65 -15.58
CA ALA A 47 -0.09 -11.66 -15.36
C ALA A 47 -0.45 -11.77 -13.88
N ALA A 48 0.21 -12.62 -13.09
CA ALA A 48 -0.10 -12.78 -11.67
C ALA A 48 0.26 -11.54 -10.84
N LEU A 49 1.33 -10.83 -11.20
CA LEU A 49 1.66 -9.52 -10.63
C LEU A 49 0.60 -8.47 -11.02
N THR A 50 0.26 -8.38 -12.31
CA THR A 50 -0.78 -7.48 -12.80
C THR A 50 -2.13 -7.75 -12.11
N ASP A 51 -2.51 -9.03 -11.97
CA ASP A 51 -3.72 -9.46 -11.28
C ASP A 51 -3.68 -9.08 -9.80
N ALA A 52 -2.52 -9.20 -9.15
CA ALA A 52 -2.34 -8.80 -7.76
C ALA A 52 -2.52 -7.28 -7.60
N ASN A 53 -1.83 -6.49 -8.42
CA ASN A 53 -1.90 -5.03 -8.39
C ASN A 53 -3.33 -4.52 -8.63
N ILE A 54 -3.97 -4.98 -9.71
CA ILE A 54 -5.33 -4.58 -10.08
C ILE A 54 -6.33 -4.99 -9.01
N SER A 55 -6.22 -6.20 -8.44
CA SER A 55 -7.16 -6.67 -7.42
C SER A 55 -7.06 -5.86 -6.12
N ILE A 56 -5.83 -5.57 -5.67
CA ILE A 56 -5.59 -4.76 -4.47
C ILE A 56 -6.08 -3.33 -4.69
N GLN A 57 -5.77 -2.74 -5.85
CA GLN A 57 -6.25 -1.40 -6.19
C GLN A 57 -7.78 -1.33 -6.24
N ASN A 58 -8.44 -2.27 -6.93
CA ASN A 58 -9.91 -2.31 -6.98
C ASN A 58 -10.53 -2.41 -5.58
N LEU A 59 -9.94 -3.21 -4.68
CA LEU A 59 -10.43 -3.32 -3.30
C LEU A 59 -10.33 -1.98 -2.54
N VAL A 60 -9.19 -1.29 -2.64
CA VAL A 60 -9.00 0.02 -2.01
C VAL A 60 -9.94 1.06 -2.62
N GLU A 61 -10.10 1.05 -3.94
CA GLU A 61 -10.99 1.96 -4.64
C GLU A 61 -12.45 1.80 -4.20
N ILE A 62 -12.93 0.56 -4.08
CA ILE A 62 -14.28 0.26 -3.59
C ILE A 62 -14.46 0.80 -2.16
N ALA A 63 -13.48 0.56 -1.28
CA ALA A 63 -13.52 1.04 0.09
C ALA A 63 -13.56 2.57 0.16
N LEU A 64 -12.76 3.25 -0.67
CA LEU A 64 -12.75 4.70 -0.76
C LEU A 64 -14.07 5.26 -1.29
N LEU A 65 -14.59 4.75 -2.41
CA LEU A 65 -15.83 5.26 -3.00
C LEU A 65 -17.04 5.05 -2.08
N ALA A 66 -17.07 3.94 -1.33
CA ALA A 66 -18.14 3.64 -0.39
C ALA A 66 -18.16 4.57 0.83
N ASN A 67 -16.99 5.01 1.31
CA ASN A 67 -16.87 5.79 2.56
C ASN A 67 -16.62 7.28 2.33
N PHE A 68 -15.90 7.64 1.26
CA PHE A 68 -15.49 8.99 0.90
C PHE A 68 -15.77 9.27 -0.58
N PRO A 69 -17.03 9.36 -1.01
CA PRO A 69 -17.40 9.47 -2.43
C PRO A 69 -16.90 10.73 -3.14
N GLN A 70 -16.34 11.70 -2.40
CA GLN A 70 -15.75 12.93 -2.94
C GLN A 70 -14.22 12.92 -2.94
N ILE A 71 -13.57 11.85 -2.46
CA ILE A 71 -12.11 11.76 -2.38
C ILE A 71 -11.49 11.75 -3.79
N ARG A 72 -10.24 12.22 -3.89
CA ARG A 72 -9.39 12.00 -5.08
C ARG A 72 -8.58 10.73 -4.87
N PHE A 73 -8.25 10.05 -5.96
CA PHE A 73 -7.46 8.82 -5.89
C PHE A 73 -6.51 8.69 -7.07
N TYR A 74 -5.30 8.22 -6.81
CA TYR A 74 -4.32 7.87 -7.83
C TYR A 74 -3.58 6.59 -7.44
N GLY A 75 -3.83 5.50 -8.14
CA GLY A 75 -3.06 4.25 -8.01
C GLY A 75 -2.14 4.04 -9.20
N GLU A 76 -1.11 3.21 -9.05
CA GLU A 76 -0.20 2.84 -10.16
C GLU A 76 -0.97 2.30 -11.38
N GLU A 77 -2.01 1.50 -11.16
CA GLU A 77 -2.80 0.84 -12.21
C GLU A 77 -4.04 1.65 -12.63
N TYR A 78 -4.04 2.97 -12.43
CA TYR A 78 -5.23 3.82 -12.66
C TYR A 78 -5.79 3.73 -14.10
N GLU A 79 -4.96 3.47 -15.11
CA GLU A 79 -5.39 3.33 -16.52
C GLU A 79 -6.15 2.02 -16.77
N SER A 80 -5.81 0.97 -16.03
CA SER A 80 -6.38 -0.37 -16.15
C SER A 80 -7.55 -0.59 -15.18
N SER A 81 -7.70 0.28 -14.17
CA SER A 81 -8.76 0.19 -13.18
C SER A 81 -10.16 0.44 -13.76
N VAL A 82 -11.11 -0.37 -13.32
CA VAL A 82 -12.53 -0.21 -13.67
C VAL A 82 -13.22 0.88 -12.86
N ASN A 83 -12.68 1.27 -11.69
CA ASN A 83 -13.32 2.25 -10.80
C ASN A 83 -12.68 3.63 -10.79
N THR A 84 -11.42 3.78 -11.25
CA THR A 84 -10.72 5.08 -11.25
C THR A 84 -11.57 6.20 -11.88
N LYS A 85 -12.33 5.90 -12.93
CA LYS A 85 -13.26 6.85 -13.61
C LYS A 85 -14.40 7.42 -12.74
N TYR A 86 -14.67 6.82 -11.58
CA TYR A 86 -15.70 7.29 -10.63
C TYR A 86 -15.12 8.21 -9.55
N PHE A 87 -13.79 8.31 -9.43
CA PHE A 87 -13.16 9.29 -8.58
C PHE A 87 -13.23 10.67 -9.22
N ARG A 88 -13.26 11.70 -8.37
CA ARG A 88 -13.43 13.08 -8.82
C ARG A 88 -12.25 13.58 -9.66
N SER A 89 -11.03 13.16 -9.35
CA SER A 89 -9.80 13.50 -10.09
C SER A 89 -8.62 12.69 -9.54
N ILE A 90 -7.56 12.57 -10.34
CA ILE A 90 -6.25 12.00 -9.98
C ILE A 90 -5.23 13.09 -9.56
N ASP A 91 -5.55 14.36 -9.79
CA ASP A 91 -4.68 15.50 -9.48
C ASP A 91 -4.87 15.96 -8.03
N LEU A 92 -3.88 16.68 -7.50
CA LEU A 92 -3.97 17.34 -6.20
C LEU A 92 -5.17 18.31 -6.13
N GLY A 93 -5.85 18.30 -5.00
CA GLY A 93 -6.96 19.21 -4.71
C GLY A 93 -6.53 20.51 -4.03
N GLU A 94 -7.53 21.30 -3.64
CA GLU A 94 -7.34 22.44 -2.75
C GLU A 94 -7.00 21.97 -1.31
N GLU A 95 -6.76 22.91 -0.40
CA GLU A 95 -6.44 22.57 1.00
C GLU A 95 -7.58 21.80 1.67
N GLY A 96 -7.26 20.63 2.25
CA GLY A 96 -8.24 19.73 2.87
C GLY A 96 -9.00 18.86 1.86
N ASP A 97 -8.65 18.95 0.58
CA ASP A 97 -9.23 18.17 -0.52
C ASP A 97 -8.31 17.00 -0.91
N TYR A 98 -8.17 16.05 0.01
CA TYR A 98 -7.11 15.05 -0.05
C TYR A 98 -7.13 14.15 -1.30
N LEU A 99 -5.92 13.86 -1.79
CA LEU A 99 -5.61 12.81 -2.74
C LEU A 99 -5.08 11.60 -1.98
N VAL A 100 -5.73 10.44 -2.17
CA VAL A 100 -5.20 9.16 -1.69
C VAL A 100 -4.39 8.53 -2.81
N THR A 101 -3.13 8.19 -2.55
CA THR A 101 -2.31 7.44 -3.49
C THR A 101 -2.10 6.00 -3.03
N LEU A 102 -1.92 5.09 -3.98
CA LEU A 102 -1.71 3.68 -3.72
C LEU A 102 -0.61 3.11 -4.62
N ASP A 103 0.36 2.47 -3.98
CA ASP A 103 1.22 1.46 -4.60
C ASP A 103 0.74 0.08 -4.10
N PRO A 104 0.09 -0.72 -4.96
CA PRO A 104 -0.47 -2.01 -4.57
C PRO A 104 0.58 -3.05 -4.16
N ILE A 105 1.76 -3.04 -4.80
CA ILE A 105 2.89 -3.94 -4.52
C ILE A 105 4.19 -3.15 -4.79
N ASP A 106 4.67 -2.45 -3.76
CA ASP A 106 6.00 -1.85 -3.78
C ASP A 106 7.06 -2.95 -3.56
N GLY A 107 8.14 -2.92 -4.35
CA GLY A 107 9.14 -3.98 -4.34
C GLY A 107 8.78 -5.19 -5.20
N THR A 108 8.17 -4.96 -6.37
CA THR A 108 7.79 -5.97 -7.37
C THR A 108 8.79 -7.12 -7.56
N GLN A 109 10.09 -6.84 -7.66
CA GLN A 109 11.10 -7.90 -7.80
C GLN A 109 11.18 -8.80 -6.56
N PHE A 110 11.14 -8.21 -5.36
CA PHE A 110 11.07 -8.99 -4.11
C PHE A 110 9.79 -9.82 -4.05
N TYR A 111 8.68 -9.28 -4.55
CA TYR A 111 7.42 -10.01 -4.62
C TYR A 111 7.55 -11.25 -5.53
N LEU A 112 8.01 -11.07 -6.77
CA LEU A 112 8.20 -12.15 -7.75
C LEU A 112 9.18 -13.24 -7.28
N ASP A 113 10.27 -12.82 -6.64
CA ASP A 113 11.29 -13.74 -6.13
C ASP A 113 10.88 -14.45 -4.82
N GLY A 114 9.69 -14.13 -4.27
CA GLY A 114 9.19 -14.74 -3.03
C GLY A 114 9.84 -14.22 -1.76
N TYR A 115 10.53 -13.07 -1.81
CA TYR A 115 11.10 -12.43 -0.63
C TYR A 115 10.03 -11.68 0.18
N ALA A 116 10.30 -11.49 1.47
CA ALA A 116 9.37 -10.84 2.40
C ALA A 116 9.34 -9.30 2.30
N ASN A 117 10.25 -8.70 1.53
CA ASN A 117 10.49 -7.26 1.49
C ASN A 117 9.69 -6.55 0.39
N TYR A 118 8.37 -6.79 0.34
CA TYR A 118 7.44 -6.02 -0.48
C TYR A 118 6.36 -5.41 0.41
N GLN A 119 5.73 -4.34 -0.08
CA GLN A 119 4.79 -3.55 0.70
C GLN A 119 3.52 -3.21 -0.08
N ILE A 120 2.47 -2.91 0.65
CA ILE A 120 1.32 -2.14 0.14
C ILE A 120 1.43 -0.76 0.77
N ILE A 121 1.50 0.29 -0.04
CA ILE A 121 1.73 1.66 0.45
C ILE A 121 0.53 2.54 0.09
N VAL A 122 -0.13 3.08 1.10
CA VAL A 122 -1.17 4.10 0.94
C VAL A 122 -0.67 5.41 1.51
N SER A 123 -0.76 6.49 0.73
CA SER A 123 -0.46 7.84 1.22
C SER A 123 -1.69 8.74 1.11
N VAL A 124 -1.81 9.68 2.06
CA VAL A 124 -2.79 10.77 2.01
C VAL A 124 -2.02 12.06 1.77
N VAL A 125 -2.29 12.69 0.64
CA VAL A 125 -1.59 13.86 0.15
C VAL A 125 -2.55 15.05 0.13
N ASN A 126 -2.09 16.19 0.61
CA ASN A 126 -2.78 17.47 0.53
C ASN A 126 -2.12 18.33 -0.55
N ARG A 127 -2.64 19.52 -0.81
CA ARG A 127 -2.15 20.42 -1.86
C ARG A 127 -0.62 20.59 -1.88
N ASP A 128 -0.01 20.74 -0.71
CA ASP A 128 1.40 21.15 -0.60
C ASP A 128 2.32 20.09 0.03
N ASP A 129 1.78 19.01 0.63
CA ASP A 129 2.59 18.04 1.37
C ASP A 129 1.85 16.71 1.67
N PHE A 130 2.60 15.73 2.18
CA PHE A 130 2.08 14.46 2.72
C PHE A 130 1.50 14.66 4.12
N GLU A 131 0.29 14.14 4.34
CA GLU A 131 -0.42 14.24 5.62
C GLU A 131 -0.40 12.92 6.41
N ALA A 132 -0.41 11.80 5.70
CA ALA A 132 -0.33 10.48 6.30
C ALA A 132 0.22 9.45 5.33
N VAL A 133 0.79 8.37 5.87
CA VAL A 133 1.17 7.17 5.12
C VAL A 133 0.90 5.93 5.95
N LEU A 134 0.52 4.84 5.30
CA LEU A 134 0.38 3.51 5.85
C LEU A 134 1.12 2.54 4.93
N ALA A 135 2.20 1.94 5.46
CA ALA A 135 3.05 0.98 4.77
C ALA A 135 2.89 -0.39 5.43
N ILE A 136 2.32 -1.33 4.69
CA ILE A 136 1.97 -2.66 5.16
C ILE A 136 2.98 -3.65 4.60
N TYR A 137 3.53 -4.51 5.45
CA TYR A 137 4.45 -5.58 5.11
C TYR A 137 3.74 -6.92 5.28
N PRO A 138 3.11 -7.47 4.23
CA PRO A 138 2.25 -8.65 4.36
C PRO A 138 2.99 -9.86 4.92
N ALA A 139 4.17 -10.16 4.37
CA ALA A 139 4.97 -11.31 4.78
C ALA A 139 5.55 -11.20 6.20
N LEU A 140 5.62 -9.98 6.77
CA LEU A 140 6.14 -9.74 8.12
C LEU A 140 5.02 -9.59 9.17
N ASN A 141 3.76 -9.73 8.77
CA ASN A 141 2.58 -9.50 9.62
C ASN A 141 2.67 -8.17 10.40
N SER A 142 3.14 -7.11 9.74
CA SER A 142 3.34 -5.82 10.37
C SER A 142 3.00 -4.66 9.45
N TYR A 143 2.71 -3.51 10.04
CA TYR A 143 2.57 -2.27 9.32
C TYR A 143 3.16 -1.10 10.12
N PHE A 144 3.43 -0.04 9.39
CA PHE A 144 3.88 1.23 9.92
C PHE A 144 2.93 2.30 9.38
N TYR A 145 2.62 3.27 10.22
CA TYR A 145 1.94 4.46 9.74
C TYR A 145 2.58 5.71 10.31
N ALA A 146 2.46 6.81 9.58
CA ALA A 146 2.83 8.11 10.07
C ALA A 146 1.68 9.08 9.85
N LEU A 147 1.53 9.99 10.79
CA LEU A 147 0.64 11.14 10.69
C LEU A 147 1.48 12.39 10.84
N ARG A 148 1.26 13.37 9.96
CA ARG A 148 1.98 14.64 9.98
C ARG A 148 1.90 15.27 11.37
N ASN A 149 3.04 15.74 11.86
CA ASN A 149 3.21 16.34 13.20
C ASN A 149 2.88 15.42 14.40
N GLN A 150 2.68 14.11 14.19
CA GLN A 150 2.42 13.15 15.28
C GLN A 150 3.49 12.04 15.35
N GLY A 151 4.27 11.87 14.29
CA GLY A 151 5.37 10.90 14.22
C GLY A 151 4.97 9.61 13.51
N THR A 152 5.79 8.58 13.70
CA THR A 152 5.64 7.26 13.08
C THR A 152 5.39 6.20 14.14
N PHE A 153 4.52 5.27 13.83
CA PHE A 153 4.07 4.20 14.72
C PHE A 153 4.16 2.86 14.00
N LYS A 154 4.26 1.78 14.77
CA LYS A 154 4.35 0.41 14.29
C LYS A 154 3.33 -0.48 15.00
N GLY A 155 2.69 -1.36 14.24
CA GLY A 155 1.81 -2.41 14.75
C GLY A 155 1.93 -3.71 13.95
N SER A 156 1.24 -4.74 14.42
CA SER A 156 0.97 -5.98 13.67
C SER A 156 -0.30 -5.84 12.83
N LEU A 157 -0.53 -6.69 11.82
CA LEU A 157 -1.76 -6.60 11.02
C LEU A 157 -3.06 -6.84 11.81
N THR A 158 -2.98 -7.33 13.05
CA THR A 158 -4.15 -7.47 13.93
C THR A 158 -4.42 -6.25 14.79
N ASP A 159 -3.46 -5.33 14.90
CA ASP A 159 -3.58 -4.14 15.76
C ASP A 159 -4.29 -3.02 15.02
N ASP A 160 -5.27 -2.38 15.66
CA ASP A 160 -5.82 -1.11 15.18
C ASP A 160 -4.81 0.03 15.42
N LEU A 161 -5.00 1.19 14.78
CA LEU A 161 -4.01 2.27 14.85
C LEU A 161 -3.73 2.71 16.30
N ASP A 162 -4.76 2.73 17.16
CA ASP A 162 -4.63 3.11 18.58
C ASP A 162 -3.80 2.12 19.42
N ALA A 163 -3.65 0.88 18.96
CA ALA A 163 -2.84 -0.13 19.64
C ALA A 163 -1.36 -0.10 19.21
N CYS A 164 -1.02 0.70 18.19
CA CYS A 164 0.35 0.83 17.73
C CYS A 164 1.23 1.57 18.72
N VAL A 165 2.52 1.25 18.68
CA VAL A 165 3.54 1.91 19.50
C VAL A 165 4.38 2.87 18.65
N PRO A 166 4.85 4.00 19.22
CA PRO A 166 5.79 4.88 18.53
C PRO A 166 7.03 4.11 18.05
N LEU A 167 7.48 4.41 16.83
CA LEU A 167 8.68 3.80 16.27
C LEU A 167 9.92 4.44 16.90
N GLU A 168 10.60 3.70 17.78
CA GLU A 168 11.88 4.11 18.37
C GLU A 168 13.07 3.54 17.58
N ILE A 169 13.91 4.42 17.02
CA ILE A 169 15.18 4.00 16.39
C ILE A 169 16.28 3.98 17.45
N LYS A 170 16.57 2.79 18.00
CA LYS A 170 17.50 2.61 19.13
C LYS A 170 18.99 2.56 18.75
N ASN A 171 19.31 2.37 17.47
CA ASN A 171 20.70 2.27 17.03
C ASN A 171 20.87 2.85 15.61
N PRO A 172 21.21 4.15 15.48
CA PRO A 172 21.23 4.85 14.19
C PRO A 172 22.47 4.56 13.35
N GLN A 173 23.36 3.64 13.77
CA GLN A 173 24.58 3.31 13.02
C GLN A 173 24.17 2.70 11.67
N PRO A 174 24.40 3.38 10.54
CA PRO A 174 24.02 2.85 9.25
C PRO A 174 24.91 1.65 8.93
N THR A 175 24.29 0.49 8.67
CA THR A 175 25.01 -0.62 8.05
C THR A 175 25.27 -0.26 6.60
N VAL A 176 26.49 0.18 6.30
CA VAL A 176 26.93 0.47 4.94
C VAL A 176 27.28 -0.84 4.24
N TYR A 177 26.46 -1.26 3.29
CA TYR A 177 26.79 -2.38 2.40
C TYR A 177 27.59 -1.86 1.20
N LEU A 178 28.88 -2.19 1.16
CA LEU A 178 29.72 -1.91 -0.01
C LEU A 178 29.66 -3.11 -0.96
N GLY A 179 28.86 -3.00 -2.02
CA GLY A 179 28.83 -3.99 -3.11
C GLY A 179 30.01 -3.78 -4.06
N TRP A 180 30.96 -4.71 -4.10
CA TRP A 180 32.01 -4.75 -5.11
C TRP A 180 31.70 -5.89 -6.09
N GLN A 181 31.16 -5.52 -7.26
CA GLN A 181 30.86 -6.37 -8.43
C GLN A 181 29.70 -7.38 -8.26
N MET A 182 28.62 -7.17 -9.03
CA MET A 182 27.77 -8.26 -9.52
C MET A 182 28.50 -8.87 -10.72
N ARG A 183 28.93 -10.13 -10.59
CA ARG A 183 29.37 -10.95 -11.72
C ARG A 183 28.19 -11.68 -12.34
#